data_AF-A0A1Y1UR20-F1
#
_entry.id   AF-A0A1Y1UR20-F1
#
_cell.length_a   1.000
_cell.length_b   1.000
_cell.length_c   1.000
_cell.angle_alpha   90.00
_cell.angle_beta   90.00
_cell.angle_gamma   90.00
#
_symmetry.space_group_name_H-M   'P 1'
#
loop_
_entity.id
_entity.type
_entity.pdbx_description
1 polymer ?
#
loop_
_entity_poly.entity_id
_entity_poly.type
_entity_poly.pdbx_seq_one_letter_code
_entity_poly.pdbx_strand_id
1 'polypeptide(L)'
;MKLFSLFSFALLSVSAVLSIPINFSDGVFRYWLSDDNMKATITGVVNEKRTSFSVNPYVVYNGKRYYVNQIGTAAFSHSDARTIVVNEKDAYTNDRFIESINISPSAFYNAKNLRSLQLDTDKVTADAGAFDGLNTYINFSGKGVPNLVNDYAKKLLNQWNLPIGKDYTNATPYDFNKDLFNLAVKVKENFGVNDKVAYKDNVAVVLALKSGSTNGIARAFRILARNMGYQYNDVHVGGDNGYYSWNYVYTRFNTKTNKKWYNVDIINTSFSKNSSYRTIYKTSDEQSKVIESKYSSGTKYPDPRNWIIYINEYNYSGETYATENFYSWLVRNRAGVQA
;
A
#
# COMPACT_ATOMS: atom_id res chain seq x y z
N MET A 1 -20.67 40.71 44.95
CA MET A 1 -21.20 40.01 43.77
C MET A 1 -20.15 39.54 42.74
N LYS A 2 -18.82 39.71 42.95
CA LYS A 2 -17.80 39.30 41.94
C LYS A 2 -17.12 37.94 42.21
N LEU A 3 -17.18 37.42 43.45
CA LEU A 3 -16.55 36.13 43.82
C LEU A 3 -17.41 34.90 43.47
N PHE A 4 -18.75 35.01 43.53
CA PHE A 4 -19.66 33.92 43.19
C PHE A 4 -19.67 33.58 41.69
N SER A 5 -19.40 34.58 40.84
CA SER A 5 -19.28 34.42 39.39
C SER A 5 -18.00 33.68 38.98
N LEU A 6 -16.87 33.93 39.66
CA LEU A 6 -15.61 33.24 39.39
C LEU A 6 -15.66 31.75 39.79
N PHE A 7 -16.31 31.42 40.91
CA PHE A 7 -16.48 30.03 41.35
C PHE A 7 -17.40 29.24 40.41
N SER A 8 -18.44 29.88 39.88
CA SER A 8 -19.36 29.26 38.91
C SER A 8 -18.68 29.02 37.55
N PHE A 9 -17.79 29.91 37.12
CA PHE A 9 -17.00 29.71 35.90
C PHE A 9 -15.94 28.60 36.06
N ALA A 10 -15.28 28.51 37.23
CA ALA A 10 -14.34 27.42 37.51
C ALA A 10 -15.05 26.05 37.59
N LEU A 11 -16.26 25.97 38.16
CA LEU A 11 -17.07 24.73 38.16
C LEU A 11 -17.58 24.34 36.76
N LEU A 12 -17.92 25.30 35.90
CA LEU A 12 -18.24 25.05 34.49
C LEU A 12 -17.00 24.65 33.66
N SER A 13 -15.81 25.11 34.06
CA SER A 13 -14.53 24.73 33.43
C SER A 13 -14.11 23.29 33.79
N VAL A 14 -14.48 22.82 34.98
CA VAL A 14 -14.24 21.43 35.43
C VAL A 14 -15.26 20.45 34.83
N SER A 15 -16.33 20.96 34.19
CA SER A 15 -17.26 20.12 33.40
C SER A 15 -16.75 19.80 31.99
N ALA A 16 -15.53 20.22 31.63
CA ALA A 16 -14.73 19.51 30.64
C ALA A 16 -14.28 18.17 31.25
N VAL A 17 -15.27 17.33 31.59
CA VAL A 17 -15.10 15.94 31.92
C VAL A 17 -14.47 15.34 30.69
N LEU A 18 -13.18 15.00 30.78
CA LEU A 18 -12.55 14.07 29.86
C LEU A 18 -13.45 12.84 29.85
N SER A 19 -14.27 12.68 28.82
CA SER A 19 -15.20 11.56 28.72
C SER A 19 -14.33 10.31 28.66
N ILE A 20 -14.31 9.55 29.76
CA ILE A 20 -13.55 8.30 29.80
C ILE A 20 -14.21 7.38 28.76
N PRO A 21 -13.44 6.78 27.83
CA PRO A 21 -14.01 5.92 26.82
C PRO A 21 -14.80 4.79 27.48
N ILE A 22 -15.99 4.53 26.94
CA ILE A 22 -16.87 3.48 27.47
C ILE A 22 -16.37 2.14 26.94
N ASN A 23 -16.04 1.22 27.84
CA ASN A 23 -15.73 -0.16 27.49
C ASN A 23 -17.03 -0.94 27.25
N PHE A 24 -17.22 -1.44 26.04
CA PHE A 24 -18.42 -2.17 25.65
C PHE A 24 -18.08 -3.46 24.91
N SER A 25 -18.98 -4.44 24.92
CA SER A 25 -18.87 -5.69 24.16
C SER A 25 -20.22 -6.02 23.53
N ASP A 26 -20.24 -6.30 22.22
CA ASP A 26 -21.43 -6.77 21.50
C ASP A 26 -21.54 -8.30 21.44
N GLY A 27 -20.69 -9.01 22.20
CA GLY A 27 -20.58 -10.47 22.17
C GLY A 27 -19.67 -11.01 21.06
N VAL A 28 -19.20 -10.17 20.13
CA VAL A 28 -18.23 -10.52 19.09
C VAL A 28 -16.92 -9.77 19.29
N PHE A 29 -17.02 -8.46 19.47
CA PHE A 29 -15.91 -7.53 19.63
C PHE A 29 -16.00 -6.81 20.98
N ARG A 30 -14.84 -6.39 21.47
CA ARG A 30 -14.70 -5.40 22.53
C ARG A 30 -14.45 -4.05 21.89
N TYR A 31 -15.06 -3.00 22.44
CA TYR A 31 -14.99 -1.64 21.92
C TYR A 31 -14.60 -0.64 22.99
N TRP A 32 -13.92 0.41 22.54
CA TRP A 32 -13.92 1.72 23.20
C TRP A 32 -14.88 2.64 22.44
N LEU A 33 -15.88 3.17 23.14
CA LEU A 33 -16.86 4.11 22.59
C LEU A 33 -16.53 5.52 23.08
N SER A 34 -16.57 6.48 22.16
CA SER A 34 -16.43 7.91 22.47
C SER A 34 -17.78 8.60 22.27
N ASP A 35 -18.31 9.16 23.37
CA ASP A 35 -19.56 9.93 23.35
C ASP A 35 -19.42 11.27 22.64
N ASP A 36 -18.20 11.85 22.63
CA ASP A 36 -17.96 13.18 22.08
C ASP A 36 -18.09 13.22 20.55
N ASN A 37 -17.74 12.14 19.87
CA ASN A 37 -17.74 12.06 18.41
C ASN A 37 -18.56 10.88 17.86
N MET A 38 -19.26 10.14 18.73
CA MET A 38 -20.05 8.97 18.38
C MET A 38 -19.24 7.92 17.58
N LYS A 39 -17.96 7.72 17.90
CA LYS A 39 -17.10 6.72 17.24
C LYS A 39 -16.81 5.52 18.14
N ALA A 40 -16.50 4.40 17.51
CA ALA A 40 -16.14 3.15 18.14
C ALA A 40 -14.81 2.62 17.62
N THR A 41 -13.92 2.24 18.54
CA THR A 41 -12.66 1.55 18.25
C THR A 41 -12.80 0.09 18.67
N ILE A 42 -12.59 -0.85 17.75
CA ILE A 42 -12.49 -2.28 18.11
C ILE A 42 -11.18 -2.48 18.85
N THR A 43 -11.23 -2.89 20.10
CA THR A 43 -10.05 -3.11 20.95
C THR A 43 -9.69 -4.59 21.13
N GLY A 44 -10.56 -5.49 20.70
CA GLY A 44 -10.32 -6.92 20.78
C GLY A 44 -11.48 -7.75 20.26
N VAL A 45 -11.26 -9.05 20.19
CA VAL A 45 -12.32 -10.04 19.94
C VAL A 45 -12.73 -10.70 21.26
N VAL A 46 -14.01 -11.04 21.40
CA VAL A 46 -14.53 -11.72 22.60
C VAL A 46 -14.13 -13.19 22.61
N ASN A 47 -14.19 -13.85 21.45
CA ASN A 47 -13.79 -15.24 21.26
C ASN A 47 -12.61 -15.32 20.27
N GLU A 48 -11.40 -15.51 20.80
CA GLU A 48 -10.16 -15.58 20.03
C GLU A 48 -10.06 -16.79 19.11
N LYS A 49 -10.83 -17.86 19.38
CA LYS A 49 -10.88 -19.09 18.56
C LYS A 49 -11.81 -18.95 17.35
N ARG A 50 -12.59 -17.88 17.26
CA ARG A 50 -13.47 -17.63 16.12
C ARG A 50 -12.62 -17.36 14.88
N THR A 51 -12.95 -18.01 13.77
CA THR A 51 -12.14 -17.98 12.54
C THR A 51 -12.62 -16.97 11.50
N SER A 52 -13.80 -16.39 11.67
CA SER A 52 -14.37 -15.44 10.71
C SER A 52 -15.05 -14.28 11.43
N PHE A 53 -14.71 -13.06 11.04
CA PHE A 53 -15.23 -11.83 11.62
C PHE A 53 -15.81 -10.93 10.51
N SER A 54 -16.96 -10.33 10.82
CA SER A 54 -17.61 -9.32 10.01
C SER A 54 -17.73 -8.07 10.87
N VAL A 55 -16.97 -7.04 10.54
CA VAL A 55 -17.01 -5.74 11.23
C VAL A 55 -18.23 -5.00 10.72
N ASN A 56 -19.18 -4.76 11.62
CA ASN A 56 -20.35 -3.93 11.35
C ASN A 56 -19.95 -2.45 11.36
N PRO A 57 -20.65 -1.60 10.60
CA PRO A 57 -20.26 -0.21 10.46
C PRO A 57 -20.55 0.65 11.70
N TYR A 58 -21.42 0.18 12.60
CA TYR A 58 -21.67 0.80 13.89
C TYR A 58 -22.05 -0.26 14.92
N VAL A 59 -22.04 0.15 16.18
CA VAL A 59 -22.55 -0.62 17.31
C VAL A 59 -23.58 0.20 18.08
N VAL A 60 -24.59 -0.45 18.67
CA VAL A 60 -25.64 0.22 19.46
C VAL A 60 -25.38 0.01 20.94
N TYR A 61 -25.27 1.11 21.68
CA TYR A 61 -25.17 1.10 23.13
C TYR A 61 -26.11 2.16 23.71
N ASN A 62 -26.97 1.76 24.66
CA ASN A 62 -27.99 2.62 25.29
C ASN A 62 -28.83 3.43 24.27
N GLY A 63 -29.26 2.78 23.18
CA GLY A 63 -30.08 3.40 22.14
C GLY A 63 -29.32 4.36 21.19
N LYS A 64 -28.02 4.58 21.40
CA LYS A 64 -27.17 5.40 20.54
C LYS A 64 -26.33 4.53 19.61
N ARG A 65 -26.06 5.03 18.39
CA ARG A 65 -25.16 4.41 17.42
C ARG A 65 -23.77 5.00 17.52
N TYR A 66 -22.76 4.16 17.64
CA TYR A 66 -21.34 4.53 17.60
C TYR A 66 -20.71 3.93 16.34
N TYR A 67 -20.20 4.77 15.46
CA TYR A 67 -19.68 4.36 14.15
C TYR A 67 -18.27 3.82 14.27
N VAL A 68 -18.05 2.60 13.78
CA VAL A 68 -16.75 1.96 13.80
C VAL A 68 -15.82 2.69 12.83
N ASN A 69 -14.75 3.27 13.35
CA ASN A 69 -13.76 4.00 12.56
C ASN A 69 -12.32 3.53 12.82
N GLN A 70 -12.11 2.57 13.71
CA GLN A 70 -10.78 2.12 14.06
C GLN A 70 -10.74 0.64 14.46
N ILE A 71 -9.76 -0.08 13.92
CA ILE A 71 -9.27 -1.34 14.48
C ILE A 71 -8.06 -0.98 15.34
N GLY A 72 -8.25 -1.04 16.66
CA GLY A 72 -7.30 -0.59 17.66
C GLY A 72 -6.05 -1.46 17.74
N THR A 73 -5.09 -0.97 18.50
CA THR A 73 -3.83 -1.66 18.76
C THR A 73 -4.07 -3.05 19.32
N ALA A 74 -3.40 -4.05 18.73
CA ALA A 74 -3.48 -5.46 19.12
C ALA A 74 -4.88 -6.09 19.09
N ALA A 75 -5.88 -5.46 18.46
CA ALA A 75 -7.26 -5.96 18.45
C ALA A 75 -7.42 -7.40 17.94
N PHE A 76 -6.57 -7.81 17.00
CA PHE A 76 -6.52 -9.18 16.44
C PHE A 76 -5.13 -9.82 16.60
N SER A 77 -4.31 -9.30 17.52
CA SER A 77 -2.99 -9.85 17.78
C SER A 77 -3.09 -11.31 18.21
N HIS A 78 -2.29 -12.19 17.60
CA HIS A 78 -2.29 -13.64 17.86
C HIS A 78 -3.64 -14.37 17.69
N SER A 79 -4.62 -13.77 17.01
CA SER A 79 -5.95 -14.36 16.82
C SER A 79 -5.94 -15.57 15.86
N ASP A 80 -6.89 -16.50 16.05
CA ASP A 80 -7.20 -17.58 15.10
C ASP A 80 -8.06 -17.12 13.91
N ALA A 81 -8.35 -15.82 13.80
CA ALA A 81 -9.04 -15.23 12.67
C ALA A 81 -8.40 -15.67 11.35
N ARG A 82 -9.20 -16.21 10.44
CA ARG A 82 -8.82 -16.56 9.07
C ARG A 82 -9.35 -15.56 8.06
N THR A 83 -10.53 -14.99 8.32
CA THR A 83 -11.18 -14.01 7.44
C THR A 83 -11.73 -12.86 8.26
N ILE A 84 -11.48 -11.64 7.81
CA ILE A 84 -12.03 -10.42 8.38
C ILE A 84 -12.60 -9.60 7.23
N VAL A 85 -13.87 -9.23 7.33
CA VAL A 85 -14.55 -8.34 6.38
C VAL A 85 -14.91 -7.04 7.08
N VAL A 86 -14.46 -5.91 6.53
CA VAL A 86 -14.83 -4.57 6.99
C VAL A 86 -15.91 -4.04 6.07
N ASN A 87 -17.16 -4.05 6.54
CA ASN A 87 -18.32 -3.70 5.72
C ASN A 87 -18.58 -2.18 5.73
N GLU A 88 -18.76 -1.57 4.56
CA GLU A 88 -19.19 -0.16 4.50
C GLU A 88 -20.66 0.06 4.83
N LYS A 89 -21.48 -0.99 4.66
CA LYS A 89 -22.93 -0.94 4.72
C LYS A 89 -23.47 -1.75 5.88
N ASP A 90 -24.59 -1.28 6.41
CA ASP A 90 -25.42 -2.09 7.28
C ASP A 90 -26.09 -3.22 6.46
N ALA A 91 -26.03 -4.46 6.96
CA ALA A 91 -26.55 -5.63 6.25
C ALA A 91 -28.08 -5.61 6.08
N TYR A 92 -28.80 -4.86 6.91
CA TYR A 92 -30.26 -4.79 6.92
C TYR A 92 -30.79 -3.56 6.19
N THR A 93 -30.15 -2.40 6.37
CA THR A 93 -30.64 -1.14 5.77
C THR A 93 -29.98 -0.79 4.43
N ASN A 94 -28.84 -1.41 4.10
CA ASN A 94 -27.99 -1.05 2.95
C ASN A 94 -27.43 0.39 2.97
N ASP A 95 -27.63 1.13 4.06
CA ASP A 95 -27.10 2.48 4.22
C ASP A 95 -25.58 2.43 4.47
N ARG A 96 -24.86 3.43 3.94
CA ARG A 96 -23.41 3.58 4.11
C ARG A 96 -23.10 4.36 5.38
N PHE A 97 -22.27 3.77 6.25
CA PHE A 97 -22.00 4.33 7.57
C PHE A 97 -20.51 4.39 7.95
N ILE A 98 -19.62 3.60 7.32
CA ILE A 98 -18.16 3.78 7.52
C ILE A 98 -17.64 4.82 6.56
N GLU A 99 -17.40 6.02 7.07
CA GLU A 99 -16.73 7.10 6.34
C GLU A 99 -15.24 6.82 6.12
N SER A 100 -14.59 6.23 7.13
CA SER A 100 -13.18 5.84 7.10
C SER A 100 -12.84 4.85 8.21
N ILE A 101 -11.88 3.97 7.97
CA ILE A 101 -11.30 3.09 8.99
C ILE A 101 -9.79 3.28 9.11
N ASN A 102 -9.31 3.43 10.34
CA ASN A 102 -7.88 3.39 10.67
C ASN A 102 -7.52 2.03 11.28
N ILE A 103 -6.43 1.44 10.80
CA ILE A 103 -5.86 0.22 11.36
C ILE A 103 -4.61 0.62 12.14
N SER A 104 -4.70 0.54 13.46
CA SER A 104 -3.66 0.98 14.38
C SER A 104 -2.43 0.04 14.39
N PRO A 105 -1.30 0.47 14.99
CA PRO A 105 -0.09 -0.35 15.04
C PRO A 105 -0.37 -1.69 15.71
N SER A 106 0.27 -2.75 15.21
CA SER A 106 0.14 -4.12 15.74
C SER A 106 -1.30 -4.66 15.78
N ALA A 107 -2.28 -4.04 15.11
CA ALA A 107 -3.66 -4.51 15.07
C ALA A 107 -3.76 -6.01 14.71
N PHE A 108 -2.93 -6.48 13.78
CA PHE A 108 -2.86 -7.88 13.33
C PHE A 108 -1.52 -8.54 13.66
N TYR A 109 -0.83 -8.10 14.72
CA TYR A 109 0.47 -8.64 15.07
C TYR A 109 0.44 -10.15 15.25
N ASN A 110 1.30 -10.87 14.51
CA ASN A 110 1.37 -12.33 14.53
C ASN A 110 0.01 -13.05 14.32
N ALA A 111 -0.91 -12.45 13.56
CA ALA A 111 -2.15 -13.11 13.14
C ALA A 111 -1.86 -14.17 12.05
N LYS A 112 -1.13 -15.23 12.42
CA LYS A 112 -0.60 -16.26 11.52
C LYS A 112 -1.68 -17.07 10.80
N ASN A 113 -2.92 -17.02 11.28
CA ASN A 113 -4.05 -17.71 10.65
C ASN A 113 -4.81 -16.83 9.65
N LEU A 114 -4.58 -15.51 9.63
CA LEU A 114 -5.34 -14.57 8.81
C LEU A 114 -5.01 -14.71 7.32
N ARG A 115 -5.96 -15.21 6.53
CA ARG A 115 -5.80 -15.44 5.08
C ARG A 115 -6.51 -14.41 4.22
N SER A 116 -7.50 -13.72 4.75
CA SER A 116 -8.26 -12.71 4.00
C SER A 116 -8.61 -11.51 4.87
N LEU A 117 -8.24 -10.33 4.40
CA LEU A 117 -8.73 -9.04 4.89
C LEU A 117 -9.45 -8.34 3.73
N GLN A 118 -10.77 -8.30 3.78
CA GLN A 118 -11.62 -7.64 2.81
C GLN A 118 -12.04 -6.26 3.33
N LEU A 119 -11.76 -5.24 2.55
CA LEU A 119 -11.92 -3.83 2.91
C LEU A 119 -12.95 -3.20 1.97
N ASP A 120 -14.22 -3.25 2.36
CA ASP A 120 -15.31 -2.76 1.52
C ASP A 120 -15.62 -1.28 1.75
N THR A 121 -14.79 -0.54 2.49
CA THR A 121 -14.87 0.92 2.65
C THR A 121 -13.85 1.63 1.77
N ASP A 122 -14.19 2.80 1.22
CA ASP A 122 -13.31 3.53 0.31
C ASP A 122 -12.11 4.18 1.00
N LYS A 123 -12.22 4.52 2.30
CA LYS A 123 -11.16 5.20 3.05
C LYS A 123 -10.59 4.29 4.12
N VAL A 124 -9.47 3.65 3.80
CA VAL A 124 -8.70 2.82 4.73
C VAL A 124 -7.33 3.45 4.92
N THR A 125 -6.92 3.59 6.17
CA THR A 125 -5.55 3.97 6.56
C THR A 125 -4.99 2.89 7.47
N ALA A 126 -3.66 2.72 7.48
CA ALA A 126 -3.01 1.78 8.38
C ALA A 126 -1.69 2.33 8.86
N ASP A 127 -1.42 2.21 10.15
CA ASP A 127 -0.13 2.61 10.71
C ASP A 127 0.95 1.59 10.37
N ALA A 128 2.20 2.05 10.33
CA ALA A 128 3.33 1.16 10.12
C ALA A 128 3.37 0.07 11.19
N GLY A 129 3.57 -1.17 10.77
CA GLY A 129 3.56 -2.33 11.66
C GLY A 129 2.15 -2.86 12.01
N ALA A 130 1.08 -2.30 11.45
CA ALA A 130 -0.27 -2.85 11.60
C ALA A 130 -0.39 -4.33 11.20
N PHE A 131 0.46 -4.77 10.26
CA PHE A 131 0.43 -6.10 9.63
C PHE A 131 1.68 -6.95 9.92
N ASP A 132 2.43 -6.63 10.97
CA ASP A 132 3.67 -7.35 11.28
C ASP A 132 3.39 -8.81 11.69
N GLY A 133 4.13 -9.74 11.09
CA GLY A 133 4.01 -11.16 11.42
C GLY A 133 2.79 -11.87 10.80
N LEU A 134 2.14 -11.28 9.79
CA LEU A 134 1.16 -12.00 8.97
C LEU A 134 1.80 -13.19 8.24
N ASN A 135 0.97 -14.17 7.89
CA ASN A 135 1.42 -15.34 7.11
C ASN A 135 1.48 -15.03 5.61
N THR A 136 2.18 -15.89 4.86
CA THR A 136 2.41 -15.74 3.41
C THR A 136 1.18 -16.03 2.52
N TYR A 137 0.04 -16.40 3.11
CA TYR A 137 -1.22 -16.69 2.42
C TYR A 137 -2.27 -15.58 2.59
N ILE A 138 -1.92 -14.44 3.19
CA ILE A 138 -2.82 -13.29 3.31
C ILE A 138 -3.18 -12.72 1.94
N ASN A 139 -4.47 -12.44 1.75
CA ASN A 139 -5.00 -11.63 0.66
C ASN A 139 -5.59 -10.34 1.21
N PHE A 140 -5.39 -9.25 0.47
CA PHE A 140 -6.10 -7.98 0.67
C PHE A 140 -7.01 -7.74 -0.52
N SER A 141 -8.29 -7.49 -0.25
CA SER A 141 -9.31 -7.29 -1.29
C SER A 141 -10.31 -6.21 -0.89
N GLY A 142 -11.22 -5.87 -1.80
CA GLY A 142 -12.20 -4.81 -1.60
C GLY A 142 -11.70 -3.44 -2.04
N LYS A 143 -12.64 -2.50 -2.21
CA LYS A 143 -12.41 -1.17 -2.78
C LYS A 143 -11.54 -0.25 -1.90
N GLY A 144 -11.28 -0.63 -0.65
CA GLY A 144 -10.37 0.10 0.25
C GLY A 144 -8.89 -0.13 -0.03
N VAL A 145 -8.53 -1.15 -0.83
CA VAL A 145 -7.12 -1.50 -1.11
C VAL A 145 -6.30 -0.31 -1.67
N PRO A 146 -6.77 0.45 -2.68
CA PRO A 146 -6.02 1.59 -3.19
C PRO A 146 -5.69 2.65 -2.11
N ASN A 147 -6.65 2.99 -1.25
CA ASN A 147 -6.43 3.96 -0.17
C ASN A 147 -5.47 3.42 0.88
N LEU A 148 -5.64 2.15 1.30
CA LEU A 148 -4.72 1.49 2.21
C LEU A 148 -3.28 1.55 1.69
N VAL A 149 -3.08 1.14 0.43
CA VAL A 149 -1.76 1.09 -0.18
C VAL A 149 -1.14 2.49 -0.26
N ASN A 150 -1.89 3.51 -0.68
CA ASN A 150 -1.36 4.86 -0.80
C ASN A 150 -1.03 5.48 0.57
N ASP A 151 -1.86 5.28 1.58
CA ASP A 151 -1.57 5.73 2.96
C ASP A 151 -0.32 5.04 3.51
N TYR A 152 -0.25 3.72 3.39
CA TYR A 152 0.90 2.94 3.87
C TYR A 152 2.18 3.31 3.13
N ALA A 153 2.10 3.53 1.80
CA ALA A 153 3.23 4.00 1.00
C ALA A 153 3.77 5.36 1.50
N LYS A 154 2.91 6.34 1.80
CA LYS A 154 3.34 7.63 2.36
C LYS A 154 4.03 7.46 3.71
N LYS A 155 3.50 6.61 4.58
CA LYS A 155 4.13 6.33 5.89
C LYS A 155 5.50 5.68 5.75
N LEU A 156 5.65 4.72 4.83
CA LEU A 156 6.96 4.12 4.52
C LEU A 156 7.95 5.14 3.95
N LEU A 157 7.53 5.98 3.00
CA LEU A 157 8.37 7.05 2.45
C LEU A 157 8.84 7.99 3.57
N ASN A 158 7.94 8.38 4.48
CA ASN A 158 8.29 9.21 5.63
C ASN A 158 9.32 8.53 6.53
N GLN A 159 9.13 7.23 6.84
CA GLN A 159 10.08 6.45 7.64
C GLN A 159 11.46 6.33 6.99
N TRP A 160 11.52 6.29 5.66
CA TRP A 160 12.76 6.23 4.90
C TRP A 160 13.38 7.61 4.61
N ASN A 161 12.77 8.68 5.12
CA ASN A 161 13.15 10.07 4.86
C ASN A 161 13.21 10.37 3.35
N LEU A 162 12.22 9.88 2.60
CA LEU A 162 12.03 10.16 1.18
C LEU A 162 10.90 11.20 0.98
N PRO A 163 10.94 12.00 -0.10
CA PRO A 163 9.92 13.00 -0.37
C PRO A 163 8.52 12.40 -0.53
N ILE A 164 7.51 13.17 -0.16
CA ILE A 164 6.09 12.83 -0.33
C ILE A 164 5.41 14.00 -1.04
N GLY A 165 4.73 13.72 -2.15
CA GLY A 165 4.02 14.76 -2.91
C GLY A 165 4.90 15.88 -3.47
N LYS A 166 6.20 15.64 -3.68
CA LYS A 166 7.12 16.60 -4.32
C LYS A 166 6.72 16.80 -5.78
N ASP A 167 6.60 18.06 -6.21
CA ASP A 167 6.36 18.35 -7.62
C ASP A 167 7.63 18.14 -8.45
N TYR A 168 7.62 17.07 -9.26
CA TYR A 168 8.71 16.75 -10.18
C TYR A 168 8.57 17.40 -11.55
N THR A 169 7.51 18.17 -11.83
CA THR A 169 7.29 18.80 -13.15
C THR A 169 8.50 19.65 -13.55
N ASN A 170 8.99 20.49 -12.63
CA ASN A 170 10.13 21.39 -12.86
C ASN A 170 11.43 20.95 -12.16
N ALA A 171 11.48 19.73 -11.61
CA ALA A 171 12.67 19.23 -10.96
C ALA A 171 13.84 19.08 -11.93
N THR A 172 15.06 19.32 -11.44
CA THR A 172 16.27 19.11 -12.21
C THR A 172 16.41 17.63 -12.60
N PRO A 173 17.07 17.30 -13.72
CA PRO A 173 17.38 15.90 -14.04
C PRO A 173 18.14 15.18 -12.92
N TYR A 174 18.99 15.89 -12.19
CA TYR A 174 19.70 15.31 -11.06
C TYR A 174 18.72 14.88 -9.95
N ASP A 175 17.87 15.78 -9.48
CA ASP A 175 16.93 15.50 -8.38
C ASP A 175 15.92 14.42 -8.76
N PHE A 176 15.38 14.49 -9.98
CA PHE A 176 14.45 13.49 -10.51
C PHE A 176 15.07 12.09 -10.50
N ASN A 177 16.28 11.93 -11.04
CA ASN A 177 16.86 10.59 -11.14
C ASN A 177 17.48 10.11 -9.82
N LYS A 178 17.96 11.02 -8.96
CA LYS A 178 18.51 10.71 -7.63
C LYS A 178 17.43 10.22 -6.67
N ASP A 179 16.27 10.86 -6.65
CA ASP A 179 15.20 10.46 -5.73
C ASP A 179 14.64 9.08 -6.11
N LEU A 180 14.47 8.77 -7.41
CA LEU A 180 14.12 7.41 -7.87
C LEU A 180 15.19 6.38 -7.52
N PHE A 181 16.47 6.76 -7.61
CA PHE A 181 17.56 5.89 -7.17
C PHE A 181 17.47 5.59 -5.67
N ASN A 182 17.28 6.61 -4.84
CA ASN A 182 17.13 6.45 -3.39
C ASN A 182 15.92 5.58 -3.04
N LEU A 183 14.82 5.74 -3.77
CA LEU A 183 13.66 4.86 -3.64
C LEU A 183 14.01 3.41 -3.99
N ALA A 184 14.69 3.18 -5.11
CA ALA A 184 15.06 1.83 -5.54
C ALA A 184 16.00 1.14 -4.53
N VAL A 185 16.93 1.89 -3.93
CA VAL A 185 17.77 1.42 -2.81
C VAL A 185 16.89 0.99 -1.64
N LYS A 186 15.95 1.85 -1.20
CA LYS A 186 15.08 1.54 -0.06
C LYS A 186 14.17 0.35 -0.31
N VAL A 187 13.64 0.21 -1.52
CA VAL A 187 12.87 -0.98 -1.91
C VAL A 187 13.75 -2.22 -1.87
N LYS A 188 14.98 -2.18 -2.39
CA LYS A 188 15.90 -3.33 -2.33
C LYS A 188 16.28 -3.72 -0.90
N GLU A 189 16.48 -2.75 -0.01
CA GLU A 189 16.84 -2.97 1.40
C GLU A 189 15.67 -3.58 2.20
N ASN A 190 14.44 -3.21 1.87
CA ASN A 190 13.27 -3.56 2.68
C ASN A 190 12.43 -4.70 2.11
N PHE A 191 12.56 -5.04 0.82
CA PHE A 191 11.69 -6.02 0.17
C PHE A 191 12.46 -7.22 -0.38
N GLY A 192 11.94 -8.43 -0.13
CA GLY A 192 12.52 -9.68 -0.60
C GLY A 192 11.65 -10.40 -1.64
N VAL A 193 12.28 -10.99 -2.67
CA VAL A 193 11.58 -11.89 -3.60
C VAL A 193 11.28 -13.21 -2.89
N ASN A 194 10.01 -13.63 -2.93
CA ASN A 194 9.57 -14.90 -2.35
C ASN A 194 8.38 -15.47 -3.14
N ASP A 195 8.65 -16.54 -3.89
CA ASP A 195 7.63 -17.21 -4.70
C ASP A 195 6.63 -18.03 -3.89
N LYS A 196 6.84 -18.21 -2.58
CA LYS A 196 5.90 -18.91 -1.68
C LYS A 196 4.78 -18.02 -1.15
N VAL A 197 4.80 -16.72 -1.45
CA VAL A 197 3.69 -15.82 -1.12
C VAL A 197 2.53 -16.07 -2.09
N ALA A 198 1.34 -16.35 -1.58
CA ALA A 198 0.20 -16.79 -2.40
C ALA A 198 -0.27 -15.70 -3.38
N TYR A 199 -0.37 -14.46 -2.91
CA TYR A 199 -0.82 -13.30 -3.69
C TYR A 199 0.35 -12.35 -3.94
N LYS A 200 1.48 -12.91 -4.37
CA LYS A 200 2.79 -12.25 -4.49
C LYS A 200 2.85 -11.03 -5.40
N ASP A 201 1.83 -10.82 -6.23
CA ASP A 201 1.72 -9.67 -7.14
C ASP A 201 0.83 -8.54 -6.60
N ASN A 202 0.04 -8.80 -5.55
CA ASN A 202 -0.86 -7.81 -4.91
C ASN A 202 -0.04 -6.83 -4.06
N VAL A 203 -0.11 -5.53 -4.38
CA VAL A 203 0.73 -4.50 -3.74
C VAL A 203 0.48 -4.41 -2.24
N ALA A 204 -0.75 -4.53 -1.77
CA ALA A 204 -1.04 -4.50 -0.33
C ALA A 204 -0.36 -5.66 0.41
N VAL A 205 -0.34 -6.85 -0.21
CA VAL A 205 0.39 -8.02 0.32
C VAL A 205 1.89 -7.76 0.35
N VAL A 206 2.45 -7.22 -0.74
CA VAL A 206 3.88 -6.92 -0.83
C VAL A 206 4.32 -5.89 0.21
N LEU A 207 3.53 -4.84 0.43
CA LEU A 207 3.81 -3.82 1.44
C LEU A 207 3.67 -4.36 2.87
N ALA A 208 2.65 -5.19 3.13
CA ALA A 208 2.41 -5.77 4.44
C ALA A 208 3.47 -6.80 4.83
N LEU A 209 3.80 -7.73 3.92
CA LEU A 209 4.76 -8.81 4.16
C LEU A 209 6.21 -8.40 3.89
N LYS A 210 6.42 -7.23 3.26
CA LYS A 210 7.72 -6.81 2.73
C LYS A 210 8.33 -7.85 1.78
N SER A 211 7.48 -8.60 1.09
CA SER A 211 7.89 -9.72 0.26
C SER A 211 6.85 -10.07 -0.81
N GLY A 212 7.30 -10.49 -1.99
CA GLY A 212 6.45 -10.88 -3.11
C GLY A 212 7.23 -11.29 -4.35
N SER A 213 6.61 -11.23 -5.52
CA SER A 213 7.28 -11.53 -6.79
C SER A 213 8.04 -10.31 -7.31
N THR A 214 8.75 -10.49 -8.42
CA THR A 214 9.33 -9.38 -9.18
C THR A 214 8.26 -8.41 -9.67
N ASN A 215 7.07 -8.91 -10.05
CA ASN A 215 5.94 -8.08 -10.49
C ASN A 215 5.35 -7.27 -9.33
N GLY A 216 5.09 -7.93 -8.19
CA GLY A 216 4.58 -7.27 -7.00
C GLY A 216 5.52 -6.18 -6.46
N ILE A 217 6.82 -6.44 -6.43
CA ILE A 217 7.82 -5.45 -6.01
C ILE A 217 7.93 -4.29 -7.00
N ALA A 218 7.89 -4.55 -8.32
CA ALA A 218 7.90 -3.50 -9.33
C ALA A 218 6.65 -2.60 -9.25
N ARG A 219 5.48 -3.17 -8.90
CA ARG A 219 4.26 -2.41 -8.61
C ARG A 219 4.40 -1.58 -7.34
N ALA A 220 4.91 -2.16 -6.26
CA ALA A 220 5.17 -1.44 -5.02
C ALA A 220 6.10 -0.23 -5.26
N PHE A 221 7.18 -0.40 -6.02
CA PHE A 221 8.07 0.69 -6.42
C PHE A 221 7.33 1.79 -7.19
N ARG A 222 6.50 1.45 -8.19
CA ARG A 222 5.71 2.43 -8.94
C ARG A 222 4.77 3.22 -8.03
N ILE A 223 4.08 2.55 -7.12
CA ILE A 223 3.15 3.21 -6.20
C ILE A 223 3.88 4.12 -5.21
N LEU A 224 5.02 3.68 -4.69
CA LEU A 224 5.88 4.53 -3.85
C LEU A 224 6.37 5.76 -4.63
N ALA A 225 6.84 5.60 -5.87
CA ALA A 225 7.24 6.72 -6.72
C ALA A 225 6.07 7.71 -6.93
N ARG A 226 4.86 7.23 -7.24
CA ARG A 226 3.70 8.12 -7.37
C ARG A 226 3.39 8.89 -6.09
N ASN A 227 3.52 8.25 -4.93
CA ASN A 227 3.34 8.92 -3.63
C ASN A 227 4.48 9.90 -3.31
N MET A 228 5.68 9.72 -3.87
CA MET A 228 6.73 10.75 -3.85
C MET A 228 6.38 11.96 -4.72
N GLY A 229 5.51 11.80 -5.72
CA GLY A 229 5.02 12.86 -6.60
C GLY A 229 5.36 12.68 -8.10
N TYR A 230 5.93 11.53 -8.49
CA TYR A 230 6.12 11.19 -9.90
C TYR A 230 4.77 11.02 -10.61
N GLN A 231 4.69 11.45 -11.86
CA GLN A 231 3.47 11.33 -12.64
C GLN A 231 3.21 9.87 -13.03
N TYR A 232 1.95 9.54 -13.34
CA TYR A 232 1.55 8.19 -13.75
C TYR A 232 2.35 7.64 -14.94
N ASN A 233 2.75 8.54 -15.86
CA ASN A 233 3.52 8.26 -17.07
C ASN A 233 5.03 8.51 -16.91
N ASP A 234 5.55 8.64 -15.68
CA ASP A 234 7.00 8.69 -15.45
C ASP A 234 7.58 7.28 -15.16
N VAL A 235 6.74 6.39 -14.61
CA VAL A 235 7.13 5.04 -14.19
C VAL A 235 6.04 4.04 -14.56
N HIS A 236 6.38 3.04 -15.38
CA HIS A 236 5.52 1.90 -15.69
C HIS A 236 6.07 0.61 -15.07
N VAL A 237 5.19 -0.33 -14.76
CA VAL A 237 5.58 -1.71 -14.45
C VAL A 237 5.70 -2.46 -15.76
N GLY A 238 6.87 -3.01 -16.02
CA GLY A 238 7.21 -3.75 -17.23
C GLY A 238 7.50 -5.21 -16.96
N GLY A 239 7.59 -6.00 -18.03
CA GLY A 239 8.06 -7.37 -17.94
C GLY A 239 8.34 -8.01 -19.29
N ASP A 240 8.97 -9.18 -19.22
CA ASP A 240 9.38 -9.98 -20.38
C ASP A 240 8.22 -10.73 -21.05
N ASN A 241 6.98 -10.51 -20.58
CA ASN A 241 5.79 -11.26 -20.99
C ASN A 241 5.88 -12.77 -20.65
N GLY A 242 6.64 -13.11 -19.62
CA GLY A 242 6.76 -14.45 -19.08
C GLY A 242 6.81 -14.41 -17.55
N TYR A 243 8.01 -14.34 -17.00
CA TYR A 243 8.27 -14.63 -15.58
C TYR A 243 8.94 -13.49 -14.82
N TYR A 244 9.47 -12.49 -15.54
CA TYR A 244 10.29 -11.45 -14.96
C TYR A 244 9.70 -10.07 -15.18
N SER A 245 9.66 -9.26 -14.11
CA SER A 245 9.15 -7.89 -14.14
C SER A 245 10.17 -6.90 -13.59
N TRP A 246 10.12 -5.68 -14.10
CA TRP A 246 10.93 -4.53 -13.71
C TRP A 246 10.13 -3.25 -13.89
N ASN A 247 10.76 -2.08 -13.78
CA ASN A 247 10.10 -0.80 -14.07
C ASN A 247 10.70 -0.14 -15.31
N TYR A 248 9.87 0.38 -16.20
CA TYR A 248 10.32 1.36 -17.19
C TYR A 248 10.24 2.75 -16.57
N VAL A 249 11.34 3.48 -16.61
CA VAL A 249 11.43 4.83 -16.07
C VAL A 249 11.81 5.78 -17.18
N TYR A 250 10.99 6.82 -17.34
CA TYR A 250 11.34 7.96 -18.15
C TYR A 250 12.44 8.75 -17.44
N THR A 251 13.63 8.85 -18.03
CA THR A 251 14.73 9.62 -17.43
C THR A 251 14.89 10.97 -18.14
N ARG A 252 15.29 11.97 -17.36
CA ARG A 252 15.54 13.34 -17.86
C ARG A 252 17.01 13.60 -18.21
N PHE A 253 17.81 12.56 -18.47
CA PHE A 253 19.25 12.71 -18.69
C PHE A 253 19.63 13.57 -19.89
N ASN A 254 18.76 13.63 -20.91
CA ASN A 254 18.99 14.43 -22.09
C ASN A 254 17.73 15.23 -22.41
N THR A 255 17.80 16.55 -22.23
CA THR A 255 16.71 17.49 -22.53
C THR A 255 16.64 17.87 -24.02
N LYS A 256 17.62 17.46 -24.83
CA LYS A 256 17.77 17.87 -26.24
C LYS A 256 17.36 16.80 -27.26
N THR A 257 17.06 15.57 -26.83
CA THR A 257 16.71 14.44 -27.71
C THR A 257 15.36 13.84 -27.36
N ASN A 258 14.80 13.01 -28.25
CA ASN A 258 13.60 12.21 -27.99
C ASN A 258 13.60 11.61 -26.57
N LYS A 259 12.43 11.62 -25.92
CA LYS A 259 12.20 11.04 -24.60
C LYS A 259 12.72 9.59 -24.58
N LYS A 260 13.54 9.23 -23.59
CA LYS A 260 14.13 7.90 -23.46
C LYS A 260 13.62 7.18 -22.22
N TRP A 261 13.30 5.90 -22.38
CA TRP A 261 12.83 5.02 -21.33
C TRP A 261 13.88 3.97 -20.98
N TYR A 262 14.24 3.90 -19.70
CA TYR A 262 15.25 2.99 -19.19
C TYR A 262 14.61 1.91 -18.32
N ASN A 263 15.27 0.76 -18.22
CA ASN A 263 14.86 -0.34 -17.36
C ASN A 263 15.49 -0.17 -15.98
N VAL A 264 14.66 -0.12 -14.95
CA VAL A 264 15.06 -0.15 -13.54
C VAL A 264 14.69 -1.52 -12.98
N ASP A 265 15.70 -2.38 -12.90
CA ASP A 265 15.58 -3.74 -12.38
C ASP A 265 16.13 -3.80 -10.96
N ILE A 266 15.28 -3.49 -9.99
CA ILE A 266 15.65 -3.38 -8.56
C ILE A 266 16.19 -4.70 -8.02
N ILE A 267 15.62 -5.83 -8.47
CA ILE A 267 15.96 -7.14 -7.91
C ILE A 267 17.36 -7.56 -8.32
N ASN A 268 17.75 -7.39 -9.59
CA ASN A 268 19.07 -7.78 -10.08
C ASN A 268 20.14 -6.69 -9.94
N THR A 269 19.78 -5.47 -9.53
CA THR A 269 20.78 -4.39 -9.38
C THR A 269 21.51 -4.52 -8.04
N SER A 270 22.84 -4.55 -8.10
CA SER A 270 23.70 -4.55 -6.92
C SER A 270 24.03 -3.12 -6.51
N PHE A 271 23.31 -2.57 -5.54
CA PHE A 271 23.47 -1.17 -5.12
C PHE A 271 24.77 -0.91 -4.34
N SER A 272 25.35 -1.92 -3.68
CA SER A 272 26.64 -1.78 -2.97
C SER A 272 27.83 -1.57 -3.91
N LYS A 273 27.74 -2.06 -5.16
CA LYS A 273 28.77 -1.85 -6.20
C LYS A 273 28.51 -0.63 -7.08
N ASN A 274 27.33 -0.02 -6.93
CA ASN A 274 26.78 0.97 -7.85
C ASN A 274 26.36 2.23 -7.08
N SER A 275 27.34 3.05 -6.70
CA SER A 275 27.14 4.23 -5.85
C SER A 275 26.59 5.46 -6.58
N SER A 276 26.52 5.44 -7.92
CA SER A 276 26.02 6.55 -8.73
C SER A 276 24.57 6.33 -9.11
N TYR A 277 23.73 7.36 -8.98
CA TYR A 277 22.31 7.30 -9.35
C TYR A 277 22.06 6.85 -10.80
N ARG A 278 23.04 7.00 -11.71
CA ARG A 278 22.92 6.59 -13.12
C ARG A 278 22.93 5.09 -13.33
N THR A 279 23.48 4.32 -12.39
CA THR A 279 23.79 2.89 -12.54
C THR A 279 22.57 1.97 -12.51
N ILE A 280 21.43 2.45 -11.99
CA ILE A 280 20.19 1.66 -11.95
C ILE A 280 19.45 1.64 -13.29
N TYR A 281 19.80 2.56 -14.21
CA TYR A 281 19.11 2.78 -15.46
C TYR A 281 19.78 1.99 -16.57
N LYS A 282 19.22 0.84 -16.89
CA LYS A 282 19.71 -0.05 -17.95
C LYS A 282 19.03 0.29 -19.28
N THR A 283 19.80 0.26 -20.35
CA THR A 283 19.27 0.20 -21.72
C THR A 283 18.50 -1.10 -21.95
N SER A 284 17.77 -1.15 -23.06
CA SER A 284 17.12 -2.37 -23.54
C SER A 284 18.13 -3.51 -23.73
N ASP A 285 19.24 -3.28 -24.42
CA ASP A 285 20.30 -4.28 -24.63
C ASP A 285 20.88 -4.83 -23.32
N GLU A 286 21.14 -3.97 -22.33
CA GLU A 286 21.64 -4.39 -21.02
C GLU A 286 20.62 -5.25 -20.27
N GLN A 287 19.34 -4.89 -20.33
CA GLN A 287 18.29 -5.67 -19.70
C GLN A 287 18.04 -7.00 -20.43
N SER A 288 18.13 -7.04 -21.76
CA SER A 288 18.06 -8.27 -22.56
C SER A 288 19.11 -9.27 -22.12
N LYS A 289 20.36 -8.85 -21.91
CA LYS A 289 21.43 -9.72 -21.39
C LYS A 289 21.13 -10.30 -20.00
N VAL A 290 20.50 -9.50 -19.14
CA VAL A 290 20.05 -9.98 -17.82
C VAL A 290 18.99 -11.08 -17.98
N ILE A 291 18.06 -10.93 -18.91
CA ILE A 291 17.00 -11.92 -19.18
C ILE A 291 17.59 -13.18 -19.84
N GLU A 292 18.50 -13.04 -20.80
CA GLU A 292 19.21 -14.17 -21.45
C GLU A 292 19.93 -15.04 -20.44
N SER A 293 20.58 -14.42 -19.45
CA SER A 293 21.30 -15.13 -18.39
C SER A 293 20.38 -16.00 -17.51
N LYS A 294 19.06 -15.75 -17.54
CA LYS A 294 18.05 -16.48 -16.74
C LYS A 294 17.29 -17.54 -17.53
N TYR A 295 17.01 -17.30 -18.82
CA TYR A 295 16.06 -18.12 -19.60
C TYR A 295 16.65 -18.77 -20.86
N SER A 296 17.98 -18.82 -20.97
CA SER A 296 18.72 -19.33 -22.14
C SER A 296 18.60 -18.47 -23.39
N SER A 297 19.68 -18.43 -24.17
CA SER A 297 19.73 -17.74 -25.46
C SER A 297 18.76 -18.38 -26.46
N GLY A 298 18.08 -17.56 -27.26
CA GLY A 298 17.15 -18.01 -28.30
C GLY A 298 15.67 -18.08 -27.88
N THR A 299 15.33 -17.78 -26.62
CA THR A 299 13.92 -17.56 -26.25
C THR A 299 13.42 -16.20 -26.73
N LYS A 300 12.10 -16.01 -26.78
CA LYS A 300 11.48 -14.72 -27.17
C LYS A 300 11.57 -13.64 -26.09
N TYR A 301 11.89 -14.03 -24.84
CA TYR A 301 11.82 -13.17 -23.66
C TYR A 301 12.86 -12.04 -23.64
N PRO A 302 14.12 -12.25 -24.09
CA PRO A 302 15.10 -11.18 -24.15
C PRO A 302 14.81 -10.10 -25.19
N ASP A 303 13.98 -10.37 -26.22
CA ASP A 303 13.70 -9.41 -27.29
C ASP A 303 12.83 -8.25 -26.78
N PRO A 304 13.34 -7.00 -26.77
CA PRO A 304 12.60 -5.84 -26.27
C PRO A 304 11.28 -5.56 -26.98
N ARG A 305 11.12 -6.05 -28.21
CA ARG A 305 9.89 -5.93 -28.99
C ARG A 305 8.75 -6.76 -28.43
N ASN A 306 9.03 -7.77 -27.61
CA ASN A 306 8.03 -8.62 -26.98
C ASN A 306 7.64 -8.16 -25.57
N TRP A 307 8.35 -7.17 -25.02
CA TRP A 307 8.12 -6.74 -23.64
C TRP A 307 6.82 -5.95 -23.50
N ILE A 308 6.25 -6.04 -22.30
CA ILE A 308 4.93 -5.52 -21.98
C ILE A 308 4.98 -4.51 -20.84
N ILE A 309 3.96 -3.66 -20.77
CA ILE A 309 3.56 -2.93 -19.58
C ILE A 309 2.33 -3.57 -18.94
N TYR A 310 2.28 -3.55 -17.61
CA TYR A 310 1.09 -3.89 -16.85
C TYR A 310 0.26 -2.63 -16.61
N ILE A 311 -1.01 -2.67 -17.01
CA ILE A 311 -1.91 -1.51 -16.97
C ILE A 311 -2.55 -1.37 -15.58
N ASN A 312 -2.93 -2.48 -14.97
CA ASN A 312 -3.45 -2.50 -13.61
C ASN A 312 -2.38 -2.01 -12.62
N GLU A 313 -2.78 -1.42 -11.49
CA GLU A 313 -1.84 -0.75 -10.58
C GLU A 313 -1.50 -1.65 -9.39
N TYR A 314 -2.52 -2.08 -8.66
CA TYR A 314 -2.42 -2.73 -7.35
C TYR A 314 -2.47 -4.26 -7.41
N ASN A 315 -3.00 -4.83 -8.49
CA ASN A 315 -3.23 -6.26 -8.73
C ASN A 315 -4.04 -6.96 -7.63
N TYR A 316 -5.15 -6.33 -7.25
CA TYR A 316 -6.18 -6.93 -6.40
C TYR A 316 -7.44 -7.22 -7.23
N SER A 317 -8.38 -7.99 -6.68
CA SER A 317 -9.58 -8.47 -7.39
C SER A 317 -10.51 -7.36 -7.92
N GLY A 318 -10.38 -6.11 -7.45
CA GLY A 318 -11.14 -4.97 -7.96
C GLY A 318 -10.56 -4.32 -9.22
N GLU A 319 -9.40 -4.78 -9.70
CA GLU A 319 -8.82 -4.32 -10.96
C GLU A 319 -9.02 -5.32 -12.09
N THR A 320 -9.19 -4.80 -13.31
CA THR A 320 -9.10 -5.63 -14.51
C THR A 320 -7.63 -5.87 -14.83
N TYR A 321 -7.24 -7.14 -14.92
CA TYR A 321 -5.92 -7.50 -15.39
C TYR A 321 -5.80 -7.15 -16.88
N ALA A 322 -4.84 -6.28 -17.21
CA ALA A 322 -4.57 -5.88 -18.58
C ALA A 322 -3.08 -5.60 -18.77
N THR A 323 -2.57 -6.02 -19.91
CA THR A 323 -1.20 -5.79 -20.36
C THR A 323 -1.21 -5.23 -21.77
N GLU A 324 -0.13 -4.54 -22.13
CA GLU A 324 0.07 -4.02 -23.48
C GLU A 324 1.53 -4.13 -23.88
N ASN A 325 1.81 -4.34 -25.17
CA ASN A 325 3.17 -4.25 -25.69
C ASN A 325 3.77 -2.84 -25.49
N PHE A 326 4.94 -2.76 -24.88
CA PHE A 326 5.51 -1.45 -24.50
C PHE A 326 5.94 -0.62 -25.71
N TYR A 327 6.52 -1.24 -26.75
CA TYR A 327 6.88 -0.55 -27.98
C TYR A 327 5.65 0.07 -28.66
N SER A 328 4.56 -0.70 -28.76
CA SER A 328 3.29 -0.23 -29.32
C SER A 328 2.71 0.94 -28.53
N TRP A 329 2.77 0.87 -27.19
CA TRP A 329 2.35 1.97 -26.32
C TRP A 329 3.18 3.24 -26.56
N LEU A 330 4.51 3.12 -26.68
CA LEU A 330 5.40 4.26 -26.94
C LEU A 330 5.05 4.96 -28.26
N VAL A 331 4.86 4.18 -29.33
CA VAL A 331 4.51 4.69 -30.66
C VAL A 331 3.14 5.38 -30.64
N ARG A 332 2.10 4.71 -30.12
CA ARG A 332 0.75 5.25 -30.07
C ARG A 332 0.66 6.57 -29.29
N ASN A 333 1.36 6.65 -28.17
CA ASN A 333 1.32 7.82 -27.29
C ASN A 333 2.38 8.89 -27.63
N ARG A 334 3.21 8.67 -28.68
CA ARG A 334 4.36 9.53 -28.99
C ARG A 334 5.24 9.79 -27.74
N ALA A 335 5.38 8.74 -26.92
CA ALA A 335 5.97 8.85 -25.58
C ALA A 335 7.51 8.71 -25.56
N GLY A 336 8.13 8.63 -26.74
CA GLY A 336 9.58 8.50 -26.90
C GLY A 336 10.00 7.14 -27.42
N VAL A 337 11.21 6.71 -27.04
CA VAL A 337 11.82 5.44 -27.44
C VAL A 337 12.41 4.73 -26.22
N GLN A 338 12.59 3.42 -26.31
CA GLN A 338 13.41 2.70 -25.33
C GLN A 338 14.89 3.08 -25.51
N ALA A 339 15.61 3.16 -24.39
CA ALA A 339 17.00 3.55 -24.34
C ALA A 339 17.97 2.43 -24.76
#